data_AF-A0A368W9M5-F1
#
_entry.id   AF-A0A368W9M5-F1
#
_cell.length_a   1.000
_cell.length_b   1.000
_cell.length_c   1.000
_cell.angle_alpha   90.00
_cell.angle_beta   90.00
_cell.angle_gamma   90.00
#
_symmetry.space_group_name_H-M   'P 1'
#
loop_
_entity.id
_entity.type
_entity.pdbx_description
1 polymer ?
#
loop_
_entity_poly.entity_id
_entity_poly.type
_entity_poly.pdbx_seq_one_letter_code
_entity_poly.pdbx_strand_id
1 'polypeptide(L)'
;MIHMNIPNYIEFLRKAINNVKEVYYGSQDWINSMLNAHNVGAEDPRREQLIPYLTRHHERVFCYELYHQFRKIMENNNLNDTVILQAELRKSQVGKEIEQLFAVQRTDGIYYPDFLIHEPGTFDHQDLIIEVKANPKVTREEMQNDLLKIDQFISRYHYQKGVFLAINVSDTKRNQLTTNVEFLNFLEKQITNKDKILLMFRESAKKSTISINIAKLCKD
;
A
#
# COMPACT_ATOMS: atom_id res chain seq x y z
N MET A 1 -6.19 0.11 -29.33
CA MET A 1 -6.03 -0.40 -27.96
C MET A 1 -5.74 0.79 -27.06
N ILE A 2 -6.51 1.02 -26.00
CA ILE A 2 -6.42 2.26 -25.21
C ILE A 2 -5.58 1.97 -23.96
N HIS A 3 -4.38 2.54 -23.87
CA HIS A 3 -3.60 2.51 -22.64
C HIS A 3 -4.36 3.33 -21.58
N MET A 4 -4.64 2.70 -20.44
CA MET A 4 -5.41 3.31 -19.38
C MET A 4 -4.53 4.30 -18.62
N ASN A 5 -5.03 5.52 -18.40
CA ASN A 5 -4.27 6.51 -17.65
C ASN A 5 -4.33 6.23 -16.14
N ILE A 6 -3.35 6.77 -15.42
CA ILE A 6 -3.23 6.64 -13.96
C ILE A 6 -4.50 7.04 -13.18
N PRO A 7 -5.23 8.13 -13.52
CA PRO A 7 -6.50 8.46 -12.88
C PRO A 7 -7.52 7.32 -12.85
N ASN A 8 -7.63 6.55 -13.93
CA ASN A 8 -8.58 5.44 -14.02
C ASN A 8 -8.21 4.29 -13.07
N TYR A 9 -6.93 3.93 -12.96
CA TYR A 9 -6.50 2.91 -11.98
C TYR A 9 -6.77 3.35 -10.54
N ILE A 10 -6.59 4.62 -10.23
CA ILE A 10 -6.93 5.17 -8.90
C ILE A 10 -8.44 5.09 -8.65
N GLU A 11 -9.28 5.35 -9.66
CA GLU A 11 -10.72 5.18 -9.54
C GLU A 11 -11.12 3.71 -9.37
N PHE A 12 -10.49 2.80 -10.10
CA PHE A 12 -10.72 1.36 -9.96
C PHE A 12 -10.32 0.86 -8.59
N LEU A 13 -9.19 1.31 -8.06
CA LEU A 13 -8.79 1.01 -6.68
C LEU A 13 -9.83 1.50 -5.68
N ARG A 14 -10.37 2.71 -5.83
CA ARG A 14 -11.45 3.21 -4.95
C ARG A 14 -12.71 2.34 -5.01
N LYS A 15 -13.12 1.94 -6.22
CA LYS A 15 -14.24 1.01 -6.44
C LYS A 15 -13.95 -0.35 -5.80
N ALA A 16 -12.73 -0.86 -5.92
CA ALA A 16 -12.30 -2.12 -5.32
C ALA A 16 -12.39 -2.06 -3.79
N ILE A 17 -11.85 -1.01 -3.17
CA ILE A 17 -11.92 -0.81 -1.71
C ILE A 17 -13.39 -0.73 -1.24
N ASN A 18 -14.27 -0.07 -2.01
CA ASN A 18 -15.70 -0.02 -1.71
C ASN A 18 -16.41 -1.38 -1.78
N ASN A 19 -15.90 -2.30 -2.59
CA ASN A 19 -16.47 -3.64 -2.74
C ASN A 19 -15.96 -4.64 -1.70
N VAL A 20 -14.89 -4.31 -0.95
CA VAL A 20 -14.39 -5.15 0.14
C VAL A 20 -15.44 -5.21 1.26
N LYS A 21 -15.86 -6.42 1.62
CA LYS A 21 -16.90 -6.66 2.62
C LYS A 21 -16.45 -6.29 4.03
N GLU A 22 -17.41 -5.94 4.90
CA GLU A 22 -17.18 -5.56 6.31
C GLU A 22 -16.39 -6.61 7.12
N VAL A 23 -16.55 -7.90 6.80
CA VAL A 23 -15.84 -9.00 7.48
C VAL A 23 -14.30 -8.93 7.34
N TYR A 24 -13.79 -8.18 6.37
CA TYR A 24 -12.36 -7.98 6.16
C TYR A 24 -11.82 -6.71 6.85
N TYR A 25 -12.67 -5.97 7.55
CA TYR A 25 -12.31 -4.85 8.41
C TYR A 25 -12.37 -5.28 9.88
N GLY A 26 -11.85 -4.45 10.79
CA GLY A 26 -11.92 -4.74 12.24
C GLY A 26 -10.83 -5.70 12.74
N SER A 27 -9.59 -5.52 12.28
CA SER A 27 -8.48 -6.42 12.60
C SER A 27 -8.23 -6.61 14.11
N GLN A 28 -8.49 -5.59 14.93
CA GLN A 28 -8.32 -5.68 16.38
C GLN A 28 -9.32 -6.65 17.04
N ASP A 29 -10.57 -6.68 16.58
CA ASP A 29 -11.60 -7.58 17.10
C ASP A 29 -11.31 -9.02 16.70
N TRP A 30 -10.84 -9.23 15.46
CA TRP A 30 -10.39 -10.53 14.99
C TRP A 30 -9.17 -11.03 15.78
N ILE A 31 -8.16 -10.19 15.99
CA ILE A 31 -6.97 -10.52 16.80
C ILE A 31 -7.39 -10.88 18.23
N ASN A 32 -8.26 -10.08 18.85
CA ASN A 32 -8.74 -10.34 20.20
C ASN A 32 -9.54 -11.64 20.28
N SER A 33 -10.39 -11.93 19.29
CA SER A 33 -11.14 -13.19 19.20
C SER A 33 -10.21 -14.40 19.12
N MET A 34 -9.16 -14.35 18.28
CA MET A 34 -8.15 -15.41 18.17
C MET A 34 -7.38 -15.63 19.48
N LEU A 35 -6.97 -14.55 20.15
CA LEU A 35 -6.26 -14.64 21.43
C LEU A 35 -7.17 -15.24 22.52
N ASN A 36 -8.44 -14.81 22.57
CA ASN A 36 -9.42 -15.33 23.53
C ASN A 36 -9.74 -16.81 23.28
N ALA A 37 -9.87 -17.25 22.03
CA ALA A 37 -10.11 -18.65 21.67
C ALA A 37 -8.99 -19.61 22.15
N HIS A 38 -7.78 -19.08 22.33
CA HIS A 38 -6.62 -19.82 22.83
C HIS A 38 -6.28 -19.51 24.31
N ASN A 39 -7.19 -18.87 25.06
CA ASN A 39 -7.00 -18.45 26.45
C ASN A 39 -5.74 -17.60 26.69
N VAL A 40 -5.35 -16.79 25.69
CA VAL A 40 -4.21 -15.86 25.78
C VAL A 40 -4.71 -14.54 26.34
N GLY A 41 -4.61 -14.39 27.66
CA GLY A 41 -5.01 -13.18 28.40
C GLY A 41 -4.12 -11.97 28.12
N ALA A 42 -4.45 -10.83 28.74
CA ALA A 42 -3.69 -9.58 28.57
C ALA A 42 -2.24 -9.68 29.07
N GLU A 43 -2.04 -10.40 30.19
CA GLU A 43 -0.74 -10.60 30.86
C GLU A 43 0.05 -11.80 30.31
N ASP A 44 -0.47 -12.49 29.29
CA ASP A 44 0.21 -13.65 28.74
C ASP A 44 1.43 -13.23 27.90
N PRO A 45 2.65 -13.70 28.21
CA PRO A 45 3.86 -13.29 27.51
C PRO A 45 3.85 -13.69 26.02
N ARG A 46 3.03 -14.67 25.62
CA ARG A 46 2.87 -15.06 24.21
C ARG A 46 2.14 -13.99 23.41
N ARG A 47 1.38 -13.10 24.07
CA ARG A 47 0.57 -12.05 23.42
C ARG A 47 1.42 -11.11 22.57
N GLU A 48 2.57 -10.68 23.09
CA GLU A 48 3.50 -9.80 22.38
C GLU A 48 4.05 -10.44 21.11
N GLN A 49 4.25 -11.76 21.13
CA GLN A 49 4.74 -12.51 19.97
C GLN A 49 3.63 -12.78 18.95
N LEU A 50 2.40 -13.02 19.41
CA LEU A 50 1.27 -13.38 18.54
C LEU A 50 0.65 -12.18 17.82
N ILE A 51 0.59 -11.00 18.44
CA ILE A 51 -0.03 -9.81 17.84
C ILE A 51 0.59 -9.48 16.48
N PRO A 52 1.92 -9.36 16.31
CA PRO A 52 2.52 -9.07 15.02
C PRO A 52 2.24 -10.13 13.95
N TYR A 53 2.09 -11.40 14.35
CA TYR A 53 1.74 -12.49 13.44
C TYR A 53 0.28 -12.39 12.98
N LEU A 54 -0.65 -12.22 13.92
CA LEU A 54 -2.07 -12.10 13.63
C LEU A 54 -2.39 -10.85 12.80
N THR A 55 -1.74 -9.71 13.10
CA THR A 55 -1.85 -8.48 12.31
C THR A 55 -1.43 -8.71 10.87
N ARG A 56 -0.26 -9.34 10.63
CA ARG A 56 0.22 -9.67 9.28
C ARG A 56 -0.70 -10.63 8.55
N HIS A 57 -1.24 -11.63 9.25
CA HIS A 57 -2.21 -12.56 8.65
C HIS A 57 -3.47 -11.82 8.20
N HIS A 58 -4.05 -10.98 9.05
CA HIS A 58 -5.23 -10.20 8.68
C HIS A 58 -4.96 -9.23 7.53
N GLU A 59 -3.79 -8.59 7.49
CA GLU A 59 -3.35 -7.74 6.38
C GLU A 59 -3.37 -8.51 5.06
N ARG A 60 -2.82 -9.73 5.03
CA ARG A 60 -2.86 -10.59 3.83
C ARG A 60 -4.26 -10.98 3.41
N VAL A 61 -5.12 -11.36 4.35
CA VAL A 61 -6.52 -11.72 4.05
C VAL A 61 -7.26 -10.53 3.42
N PHE A 62 -7.05 -9.32 3.94
CA PHE A 62 -7.59 -8.10 3.33
C PHE A 62 -7.01 -7.87 1.93
N CYS A 63 -5.69 -8.02 1.75
CA CYS A 63 -5.05 -7.85 0.45
C CYS A 63 -5.57 -8.83 -0.60
N TYR A 64 -5.88 -10.08 -0.25
CA TYR A 64 -6.47 -11.05 -1.17
C TYR A 64 -7.87 -10.65 -1.63
N GLU A 65 -8.74 -10.19 -0.73
CA GLU A 65 -10.05 -9.70 -1.12
C GLU A 65 -9.94 -8.44 -1.97
N LEU A 66 -9.07 -7.49 -1.59
CA LEU A 66 -8.86 -6.27 -2.36
C LEU A 66 -8.31 -6.57 -3.76
N TYR A 67 -7.34 -7.49 -3.87
CA TYR A 67 -6.83 -7.99 -5.15
C TYR A 67 -7.95 -8.56 -6.01
N HIS A 68 -8.80 -9.42 -5.44
CA HIS A 68 -9.93 -10.01 -6.15
C HIS A 68 -10.89 -8.94 -6.68
N GLN A 69 -11.29 -7.98 -5.85
CA GLN A 69 -12.18 -6.89 -6.27
C GLN A 69 -11.54 -6.01 -7.35
N PHE A 70 -10.26 -5.70 -7.21
CA PHE A 70 -9.55 -4.86 -8.17
C PHE A 70 -9.38 -5.57 -9.52
N ARG A 71 -8.94 -6.83 -9.51
CA ARG A 71 -8.85 -7.69 -10.70
C ARG A 71 -10.19 -7.75 -11.45
N LYS A 72 -11.29 -8.01 -10.73
CA LYS A 72 -12.64 -8.09 -11.31
C LYS A 72 -13.06 -6.79 -11.99
N ILE A 73 -12.76 -5.64 -11.38
CA ILE A 73 -13.04 -4.33 -11.98
C ILE A 73 -12.19 -4.13 -13.22
N MET A 74 -10.91 -4.49 -13.17
CA MET A 74 -10.01 -4.36 -14.31
C MET A 74 -10.47 -5.19 -15.52
N GLU A 75 -10.83 -6.45 -15.29
CA GLU A 75 -11.33 -7.37 -16.33
C GLU A 75 -12.65 -6.89 -16.93
N ASN A 76 -13.59 -6.42 -16.11
CA ASN A 76 -14.88 -5.88 -16.60
C ASN A 76 -14.74 -4.61 -17.45
N ASN A 77 -13.59 -3.94 -17.41
CA ASN A 77 -13.32 -2.73 -18.19
C ASN A 77 -12.40 -3.00 -19.41
N ASN A 78 -12.23 -4.26 -19.81
CA ASN A 78 -11.44 -4.69 -20.98
C ASN A 78 -10.04 -4.06 -21.03
N LEU A 79 -9.35 -4.09 -19.89
CA LEU A 79 -7.99 -3.57 -19.80
C LEU A 79 -7.02 -4.34 -20.70
N ASN A 80 -5.97 -3.65 -21.14
CA ASN A 80 -4.91 -4.21 -22.00
C ASN A 80 -4.30 -5.47 -21.35
N ASP A 81 -4.23 -6.55 -22.12
CA ASP A 81 -3.66 -7.83 -21.69
C ASP A 81 -2.18 -7.74 -21.27
N THR A 82 -1.44 -6.70 -21.70
CA THR A 82 -0.03 -6.54 -21.33
C THR A 82 0.17 -5.92 -19.95
N VAL A 83 -0.73 -5.03 -19.49
CA VAL A 83 -0.64 -4.37 -18.18
C VAL A 83 -1.52 -5.10 -17.19
N ILE A 84 -0.89 -5.74 -16.20
CA ILE A 84 -1.57 -6.63 -15.27
C ILE A 84 -1.41 -6.18 -13.82
N LEU A 85 -2.40 -6.56 -12.99
CA LEU A 85 -2.31 -6.50 -11.55
C LEU A 85 -1.58 -7.75 -11.01
N GLN A 86 -0.43 -7.55 -10.38
CA GLN A 86 0.33 -8.58 -9.69
C GLN A 86 0.45 -8.26 -8.20
N ALA A 87 0.43 -9.30 -7.37
CA ALA A 87 0.61 -9.19 -5.93
C ALA A 87 1.90 -9.89 -5.48
N GLU A 88 2.52 -9.38 -4.41
CA GLU A 88 3.68 -9.96 -3.73
C GLU A 88 4.87 -10.33 -4.65
N LEU A 89 5.04 -9.60 -5.76
CA LEU A 89 6.13 -9.87 -6.70
C LEU A 89 7.46 -9.45 -6.10
N ARG A 90 8.36 -10.42 -5.88
CA ARG A 90 9.74 -10.13 -5.47
C ARG A 90 10.44 -9.27 -6.52
N LYS A 91 10.71 -8.00 -6.20
CA LYS A 91 11.60 -7.16 -7.00
C LYS A 91 13.00 -7.24 -6.38
N SER A 92 13.88 -7.97 -7.06
CA SER A 92 15.28 -8.13 -6.67
C SER A 92 16.17 -7.07 -7.30
N GLN A 93 17.38 -6.94 -6.76
CA GLN A 93 18.42 -6.08 -7.30
C GLN A 93 18.68 -6.44 -8.78
N VAL A 94 18.66 -5.42 -9.63
CA VAL A 94 19.04 -5.52 -11.04
C VAL A 94 20.56 -5.47 -11.17
N GLY A 95 21.12 -6.18 -12.16
CA GLY A 95 22.56 -6.13 -12.46
C GLY A 95 22.96 -4.76 -13.05
N LYS A 96 24.25 -4.42 -12.96
CA LYS A 96 24.78 -3.12 -13.43
C LYS A 96 24.51 -2.87 -14.91
N GLU A 97 24.53 -3.92 -15.72
CA GLU A 97 24.27 -3.87 -17.15
C GLU A 97 22.83 -3.44 -17.42
N ILE A 98 21.86 -3.95 -16.64
CA ILE A 98 20.45 -3.58 -16.74
C ILE A 98 20.24 -2.13 -16.26
N GLU A 99 20.92 -1.72 -15.18
CA GLU A 99 20.88 -0.33 -14.69
C GLU A 99 21.25 0.67 -15.79
N GLN A 100 22.34 0.38 -16.52
CA GLN A 100 22.81 1.25 -17.61
C GLN A 100 21.91 1.20 -18.84
N LEU A 101 21.49 0.00 -19.26
CA LEU A 101 20.70 -0.17 -20.49
C LEU A 101 19.30 0.44 -20.38
N PHE A 102 18.66 0.35 -19.21
CA PHE A 102 17.28 0.80 -19.01
C PHE A 102 17.17 2.07 -18.16
N ALA A 103 18.30 2.70 -17.83
CA ALA A 103 18.36 3.88 -16.96
C ALA A 103 17.58 3.69 -15.65
N VAL A 104 17.73 2.51 -15.03
CA VAL A 104 17.12 2.13 -13.75
C VAL A 104 18.20 1.98 -12.68
N GLN A 105 17.78 1.91 -11.42
CA GLN A 105 18.71 1.71 -10.30
C GLN A 105 18.20 0.60 -9.39
N ARG A 106 19.09 -0.13 -8.74
CA ARG A 106 18.71 -1.06 -7.67
C ARG A 106 18.05 -0.31 -6.50
N THR A 107 17.08 -0.96 -5.88
CA THR A 107 16.54 -0.56 -4.58
C THR A 107 17.54 -0.83 -3.44
N ASP A 108 17.33 -0.18 -2.29
CA ASP A 108 18.18 -0.34 -1.11
C ASP A 108 18.07 -1.75 -0.50
N GLY A 109 17.00 -2.48 -0.81
CA GLY A 109 16.77 -3.85 -0.38
C GLY A 109 15.93 -4.67 -1.35
N ILE A 110 15.65 -5.91 -0.97
CA ILE A 110 14.68 -6.77 -1.67
C ILE A 110 13.29 -6.40 -1.15
N TYR A 111 12.40 -6.02 -2.05
CA TYR A 111 11.04 -5.64 -1.70
C TYR A 111 10.00 -6.60 -2.28
N TYR A 112 8.92 -6.74 -1.54
CA TYR A 112 7.71 -7.48 -1.91
C TYR A 112 6.54 -6.51 -1.79
N PRO A 113 6.31 -5.66 -2.80
CA PRO A 113 5.17 -4.76 -2.80
C PRO A 113 3.86 -5.53 -2.78
N ASP A 114 2.86 -4.98 -2.10
CA ASP A 114 1.56 -5.65 -1.98
C ASP A 114 0.91 -5.77 -3.34
N PHE A 115 0.84 -4.67 -4.12
CA PHE A 115 0.37 -4.69 -5.50
C PHE A 115 1.22 -3.86 -6.45
N LEU A 116 1.33 -4.37 -7.68
CA LEU A 116 1.89 -3.69 -8.83
C LEU A 116 0.90 -3.73 -9.98
N ILE A 117 0.71 -2.60 -10.65
CA ILE A 117 0.09 -2.52 -11.97
C ILE A 117 1.20 -2.18 -12.93
N HIS A 118 1.59 -3.13 -13.76
CA HIS A 118 2.73 -2.98 -14.66
C HIS A 118 2.65 -3.90 -15.86
N GLU A 119 3.48 -3.63 -16.86
CA GLU A 119 3.83 -4.60 -17.89
C GLU A 119 5.00 -5.49 -17.42
N PRO A 120 4.81 -6.81 -17.26
CA PRO A 120 5.88 -7.69 -16.83
C PRO A 120 6.98 -7.84 -17.89
N GLY A 121 8.23 -7.94 -17.43
CA GLY A 121 9.39 -8.18 -18.31
C GLY A 121 9.90 -6.94 -19.03
N THR A 122 9.28 -5.77 -18.82
CA THR A 122 9.72 -4.48 -19.36
C THR A 122 9.85 -3.45 -18.24
N PHE A 123 10.48 -2.31 -18.55
CA PHE A 123 10.40 -1.09 -17.73
C PHE A 123 9.44 -0.07 -18.34
N ASP A 124 8.75 -0.45 -19.42
CA ASP A 124 7.67 0.30 -20.00
C ASP A 124 6.40 0.06 -19.16
N HIS A 125 5.50 1.04 -19.12
CA HIS A 125 4.20 0.91 -18.45
C HIS A 125 4.26 0.41 -16.99
N GLN A 126 5.18 0.98 -16.19
CA GLN A 126 5.19 0.78 -14.73
C GLN A 126 4.20 1.78 -14.11
N ASP A 127 2.93 1.39 -13.97
CA ASP A 127 1.85 2.35 -13.71
C ASP A 127 1.71 2.65 -12.21
N LEU A 128 1.41 1.64 -11.39
CA LEU A 128 1.13 1.82 -9.95
C LEU A 128 1.92 0.84 -9.08
N ILE A 129 2.46 1.36 -7.97
CA ILE A 129 2.85 0.58 -6.78
C ILE A 129 1.89 0.91 -5.63
N ILE A 130 1.44 -0.11 -4.92
CA ILE A 130 0.53 0.03 -3.78
C ILE A 130 1.08 -0.76 -2.59
N GLU A 131 1.17 -0.09 -1.44
CA GLU A 131 1.45 -0.70 -0.13
C GLU A 131 0.23 -0.55 0.77
N VAL A 132 -0.11 -1.60 1.50
CA VAL A 132 -1.32 -1.71 2.32
C VAL A 132 -0.95 -1.91 3.78
N LYS A 133 -1.66 -1.19 4.66
CA LYS A 133 -1.61 -1.40 6.11
C LYS A 133 -3.00 -1.66 6.68
N ALA A 134 -3.19 -2.82 7.29
CA ALA A 134 -4.47 -3.20 7.92
C ALA A 134 -4.48 -3.03 9.45
N ASN A 135 -3.34 -2.64 10.02
CA ASN A 135 -3.19 -2.39 11.44
C ASN A 135 -3.82 -1.03 11.84
N PRO A 136 -4.87 -0.99 12.69
CA PRO A 136 -5.45 0.25 13.18
C PRO A 136 -4.44 1.10 13.97
N LYS A 137 -3.40 0.46 14.49
CA LYS A 137 -2.31 1.09 15.23
C LYS A 137 -1.08 1.37 14.38
N VAL A 138 -1.22 1.41 13.04
CA VAL A 138 -0.13 1.73 12.12
C VAL A 138 0.71 2.89 12.65
N THR A 139 2.01 2.64 12.75
CA THR A 139 2.98 3.56 13.31
C THR A 139 3.51 4.48 12.23
N ARG A 140 4.11 5.58 12.66
CA ARG A 140 4.80 6.49 11.74
C ARG A 140 5.96 5.80 11.06
N GLU A 141 6.73 4.99 11.78
CA GLU A 141 7.89 4.28 11.24
C GLU A 141 7.49 3.30 10.12
N GLU A 142 6.43 2.50 10.34
CA GLU A 142 5.87 1.63 9.31
C GLU A 142 5.48 2.42 8.06
N MET A 143 4.77 3.55 8.23
CA MET A 143 4.40 4.43 7.13
C MET A 143 5.61 5.03 6.42
N GLN A 144 6.62 5.49 7.14
CA GLN A 144 7.86 6.06 6.57
C GLN A 144 8.61 5.02 5.74
N ASN A 145 8.73 3.79 6.24
CA ASN A 145 9.41 2.70 5.53
C ASN A 145 8.70 2.35 4.21
N ASP A 146 7.37 2.27 4.21
CA ASP A 146 6.63 2.00 2.97
C ASP A 146 6.66 3.20 2.00
N LEU A 147 6.69 4.44 2.50
CA LEU A 147 6.83 5.62 1.65
C LEU A 147 8.22 5.71 1.00
N LEU A 148 9.28 5.38 1.71
CA LEU A 148 10.63 5.25 1.13
C LEU A 148 10.67 4.19 0.04
N LYS A 149 10.04 3.03 0.30
CA LYS A 149 9.92 1.95 -0.68
C LYS A 149 9.20 2.42 -1.94
N ILE A 150 8.04 3.06 -1.79
CA ILE A 150 7.26 3.63 -2.90
C ILE A 150 8.11 4.66 -3.68
N ASP A 151 8.79 5.58 -2.99
CA ASP A 151 9.64 6.59 -3.63
C ASP A 151 10.78 5.96 -4.44
N GLN A 152 11.35 4.86 -3.96
CA GLN A 152 12.36 4.10 -4.70
C GLN A 152 11.78 3.43 -5.95
N PHE A 153 10.58 2.86 -5.89
CA PHE A 153 9.95 2.30 -7.09
C PHE A 153 9.68 3.36 -8.15
N ILE A 154 9.26 4.55 -7.74
CA ILE A 154 9.03 5.67 -8.65
C ILE A 154 10.34 6.17 -9.25
N SER A 155 11.35 6.42 -8.41
CA SER A 155 12.63 7.01 -8.86
C SER A 155 13.56 6.03 -9.58
N ARG A 156 13.49 4.74 -9.25
CA ARG A 156 14.47 3.74 -9.69
C ARG A 156 13.91 2.71 -10.66
N TYR A 157 12.59 2.50 -10.67
CA TYR A 157 11.90 1.58 -11.58
C TYR A 157 10.81 2.27 -12.41
N HIS A 158 10.83 3.60 -12.49
CA HIS A 158 9.96 4.42 -13.35
C HIS A 158 8.46 4.25 -13.08
N TYR A 159 8.06 3.80 -11.89
CA TYR A 159 6.64 3.75 -11.55
C TYR A 159 6.03 5.14 -11.60
N GLN A 160 4.90 5.29 -12.30
CA GLN A 160 4.28 6.59 -12.52
C GLN A 160 3.60 7.14 -11.27
N LYS A 161 3.04 6.26 -10.41
CA LYS A 161 2.35 6.66 -9.19
C LYS A 161 2.47 5.64 -8.07
N GLY A 162 2.51 6.14 -6.84
CA GLY A 162 2.50 5.34 -5.62
C GLY A 162 1.27 5.56 -4.78
N VAL A 163 0.78 4.51 -4.13
CA VAL A 163 -0.32 4.57 -3.16
C VAL A 163 0.09 3.90 -1.86
N PHE A 164 -0.05 4.62 -0.75
CA PHE A 164 -0.04 4.02 0.58
C PHE A 164 -1.49 3.96 1.08
N LEU A 165 -2.02 2.76 1.29
CA LEU A 165 -3.39 2.52 1.73
C LEU A 165 -3.41 1.99 3.16
N ALA A 166 -3.93 2.78 4.10
CA ALA A 166 -4.17 2.33 5.46
C ALA A 166 -5.68 2.16 5.72
N ILE A 167 -6.08 0.96 6.15
CA ILE A 167 -7.45 0.65 6.56
C ILE A 167 -7.54 0.49 8.08
N ASN A 168 -8.76 0.51 8.62
CA ASN A 168 -9.02 0.46 10.06
C ASN A 168 -8.40 1.66 10.81
N VAL A 169 -8.07 2.74 10.10
CA VAL A 169 -7.46 3.95 10.69
C VAL A 169 -8.55 4.99 10.91
N SER A 170 -8.76 5.36 12.17
CA SER A 170 -9.70 6.42 12.55
C SER A 170 -9.25 7.80 12.09
N ASP A 171 -10.19 8.74 11.99
CA ASP A 171 -9.88 10.13 11.66
C ASP A 171 -8.85 10.75 12.61
N THR A 172 -8.96 10.47 13.91
CA THR A 172 -7.99 10.93 14.92
C THR A 172 -6.60 10.39 14.65
N LYS A 173 -6.47 9.08 14.38
CA LYS A 173 -5.17 8.44 14.11
C LYS A 173 -4.57 8.93 12.78
N ARG A 174 -5.39 9.09 11.73
CA ARG A 174 -4.95 9.70 10.47
C ARG A 174 -4.40 11.10 10.72
N ASN A 175 -5.16 11.95 11.39
CA ASN A 175 -4.74 13.33 11.66
C ASN A 175 -3.42 13.35 12.45
N GLN A 176 -3.30 12.50 13.48
CA GLN A 176 -2.05 12.34 14.23
C GLN A 176 -0.86 11.97 13.35
N LEU A 177 -1.04 11.09 12.36
CA LEU A 177 0.04 10.72 11.43
C LEU A 177 0.36 11.88 10.47
N THR A 178 -0.65 12.52 9.90
CA THR A 178 -0.47 13.48 8.79
C THR A 178 -0.12 14.89 9.24
N THR A 179 -0.33 15.26 10.50
CA THR A 179 0.03 16.59 11.05
C THR A 179 1.26 16.54 11.97
N ASN A 180 1.91 15.38 12.09
CA ASN A 180 3.08 15.23 12.96
C ASN A 180 4.30 15.94 12.35
N VAL A 181 4.92 16.86 13.09
CA VAL A 181 6.05 17.67 12.61
C VAL A 181 7.25 16.81 12.16
N GLU A 182 7.58 15.73 12.89
CA GLU A 182 8.67 14.84 12.50
C GLU A 182 8.35 14.09 11.20
N PHE A 183 7.10 13.69 11.01
CA PHE A 183 6.64 13.07 9.77
C PHE A 183 6.71 14.05 8.59
N LEU A 184 6.23 15.29 8.75
CA LEU A 184 6.31 16.32 7.72
C LEU A 184 7.77 16.63 7.33
N ASN A 185 8.64 16.79 8.33
CA ASN A 185 10.08 16.96 8.11
C ASN A 185 10.71 15.77 7.36
N PHE A 186 10.28 14.55 7.66
CA PHE A 186 10.69 13.36 6.93
C PHE A 186 10.25 13.41 5.47
N LEU A 187 8.98 13.76 5.20
CA LEU A 187 8.46 13.87 3.84
C LEU A 187 9.28 14.90 3.05
N GLU A 188 9.59 16.04 3.65
CA GLU A 188 10.38 17.07 3.01
C GLU A 188 11.79 16.61 2.65
N LYS A 189 12.49 16.01 3.61
CA LYS A 189 13.92 15.70 3.50
C LYS A 189 14.22 14.40 2.76
N GLN A 190 13.32 13.42 2.83
CA GLN A 190 13.62 12.06 2.36
C GLN A 190 12.78 11.60 1.17
N ILE A 191 11.58 12.17 0.95
CA ILE A 191 10.72 11.76 -0.16
C ILE A 191 10.94 12.71 -1.35
N THR A 192 11.38 12.15 -2.48
CA THR A 192 11.68 12.95 -3.68
C THR A 192 10.42 13.20 -4.50
N ASN A 193 9.61 12.17 -4.74
CA ASN A 193 8.49 12.19 -5.68
C ASN A 193 7.15 12.50 -5.00
N LYS A 194 7.10 13.55 -4.18
CA LYS A 194 5.95 13.91 -3.32
C LYS A 194 4.63 14.04 -4.09
N ASP A 195 4.68 14.56 -5.32
CA ASP A 195 3.51 14.78 -6.19
C ASP A 195 2.93 13.48 -6.77
N LYS A 196 3.75 12.42 -6.83
CA LYS A 196 3.39 11.10 -7.34
C LYS A 196 2.93 10.13 -6.26
N ILE A 197 2.90 10.52 -4.99
CA ILE A 197 2.49 9.62 -3.90
C ILE A 197 1.16 10.07 -3.30
N LEU A 198 0.21 9.14 -3.26
CA LEU A 198 -1.12 9.32 -2.71
C LEU A 198 -1.29 8.49 -1.43
N LEU A 199 -1.59 9.16 -0.32
CA LEU A 199 -2.05 8.51 0.89
C LEU A 199 -3.55 8.25 0.78
N MET A 200 -3.99 7.05 1.12
CA MET A 200 -5.40 6.67 1.25
C MET A 200 -5.66 6.12 2.64
N PHE A 201 -6.72 6.61 3.27
CA PHE A 201 -7.15 6.16 4.60
C PHE A 201 -8.61 5.77 4.56
N ARG A 202 -8.94 4.65 5.21
CA ARG A 202 -10.32 4.22 5.39
C ARG A 202 -10.52 3.61 6.77
N GLU A 203 -11.47 4.14 7.52
CA GLU A 203 -11.73 3.69 8.89
C GLU A 203 -12.47 2.35 8.94
N SER A 204 -13.43 2.12 8.05
CA SER A 204 -14.21 0.88 7.99
C SER A 204 -14.88 0.71 6.62
N ALA A 205 -15.52 -0.44 6.38
CA ALA A 205 -16.30 -0.68 5.16
C ALA A 205 -17.36 0.40 4.91
N LYS A 206 -17.97 0.93 5.98
CA LYS A 206 -19.08 1.91 5.92
C LYS A 206 -18.62 3.36 5.73
N LYS A 207 -17.33 3.65 5.93
CA LYS A 207 -16.77 5.00 5.82
C LYS A 207 -16.14 5.20 4.44
N SER A 208 -16.18 6.44 3.95
CA SER A 208 -15.54 6.80 2.69
C SER A 208 -14.02 6.74 2.81
N THR A 209 -13.35 6.51 1.68
CA THR A 209 -11.89 6.58 1.60
C THR A 209 -11.45 8.03 1.43
N ILE A 210 -10.61 8.50 2.33
CA ILE A 210 -10.02 9.84 2.29
C ILE A 210 -8.66 9.73 1.61
N SER A 211 -8.31 10.72 0.78
CA SER A 211 -7.05 10.66 0.05
C SER A 211 -6.32 12.00 0.05
N ILE A 212 -5.02 11.94 0.27
CA ILE A 212 -4.17 13.10 0.45
C ILE A 212 -2.92 12.89 -0.40
N ASN A 213 -2.67 13.80 -1.34
CA ASN A 213 -1.40 13.81 -2.06
C ASN A 213 -0.32 14.37 -1.12
N ILE A 214 0.83 13.69 -1.02
CA ILE A 214 1.88 14.06 -0.06
C ILE A 214 2.39 15.48 -0.32
N ALA A 215 2.47 15.92 -1.57
CA ALA A 215 2.88 17.30 -1.89
C ALA A 215 1.95 18.37 -1.31
N LYS A 216 0.72 18.03 -0.87
CA LYS A 216 -0.17 18.97 -0.17
C LYS A 216 0.12 19.07 1.32
N LEU A 217 0.78 18.07 1.92
CA LEU A 217 1.21 18.10 3.33
C LEU A 217 2.52 18.87 3.53
N CYS A 218 3.26 19.08 2.43
CA CYS A 218 4.58 19.70 2.35
C CYS A 218 4.51 21.20 1.98
N LYS A 219 3.32 21.81 1.95
CA LYS A 219 3.10 23.16 1.41
C LYS A 219 2.66 24.20 2.43
N ASP A 220 2.85 23.91 3.72
CA ASP A 220 2.57 24.82 4.82
C ASP A 220 3.86 25.25 5.54
#